data_AF-A0A7D5YV84-F1
#
_entry.id   AF-A0A7D5YV84-F1
#
_cell.length_a   1.000
_cell.length_b   1.000
_cell.length_c   1.000
_cell.angle_alpha   90.00
_cell.angle_beta   90.00
_cell.angle_gamma   90.00
#
_symmetry.space_group_name_H-M   'P 1'
#
loop_
_entity.id
_entity.type
_entity.pdbx_description
1 polymer ?
#
loop_
_entity_poly.entity_id
_entity_poly.type
_entity_poly.pdbx_seq_one_letter_code
_entity_poly.pdbx_strand_id
1 'polypeptide(L)'
;MRFYTSALLAALATVELTSAVTVKVNPLPAPQDVTWGDSGPKHVGWLNLRTNSNRKSESNTKLVSEAWNRASKAITSLRWVPQAIEQPIPKFEPFPTAGSNDSSSSAKSKRNTGGSWLNEVNVQVSDWSADLKHGVDESYTLTVSASSSTVEIAAKTVWGALHAFTTFQQLVIFEAGSLIVEQPVTIKDHPNYPYRGVMVDTGRNFISANKIKEQIDGLALSKMNILHWHITDTQSWPIHLEAYPQVTKDAYSGRESYSAKDVQDIISYARARGVRVIPEIDMPGHSASGWQQIDKDIVTCQNSWWSNDNWPLHTAVQPNPGQLDVMNPKTYQVVGNVYSELSKKFSDDFFHVGGDELQIGCFNFSKGIRDWFAADPQRTYFDLNQYWIDHAYPLFMSEENSGKKDRRLIMWEDVVLSPDAHAHNVSKSVIMQSWNNGVANIDKLTKAGYDVIVSSADFMYLDCGNGGYVTNDPRYNAPQSNPDATGATFSFNYGGPGGSWCAPYKTWQRIYDYDFTANLTSDQAKHIIGAAAPLWSEQVDDAVISSKMWPRAAALAELVWSGNKDPKTGLKRTTYLTQRILNFREYLVANGIGAAPLVPKYCLQHPHACDFYYNQTAVQ
;
A
#
# COMPACT_ATOMS: atom_id res chain seq x y z
N MET A 1 -30.69 -6.57 60.14
CA MET A 1 -30.70 -8.06 60.26
C MET A 1 -29.87 -8.62 59.11
N ARG A 2 -28.75 -9.29 59.44
CA ARG A 2 -28.02 -10.36 58.73
C ARG A 2 -27.84 -10.26 57.20
N PHE A 3 -26.63 -9.91 56.74
CA PHE A 3 -25.52 -10.81 56.37
C PHE A 3 -25.83 -11.76 55.20
N TYR A 4 -25.15 -11.57 54.06
CA TYR A 4 -24.30 -12.61 53.46
C TYR A 4 -23.14 -11.96 52.69
N THR A 5 -21.94 -12.28 53.16
CA THR A 5 -20.63 -12.09 52.53
C THR A 5 -20.50 -12.97 51.30
N SER A 6 -19.88 -12.47 50.23
CA SER A 6 -19.20 -13.32 49.24
C SER A 6 -17.96 -12.59 48.76
N ALA A 7 -16.83 -13.03 49.30
CA ALA A 7 -15.52 -12.72 48.79
C ALA A 7 -15.36 -13.41 47.43
N LEU A 8 -15.07 -12.64 46.38
CA LEU A 8 -14.52 -13.19 45.15
C LEU A 8 -13.03 -12.86 45.13
N LEU A 9 -12.23 -13.94 45.04
CA LEU A 9 -10.78 -13.90 44.87
C LEU A 9 -10.41 -13.05 43.65
N ALA A 10 -9.66 -11.98 43.87
CA ALA A 10 -8.84 -11.38 42.83
C ALA A 10 -7.65 -12.30 42.57
N ALA A 11 -7.70 -13.07 41.49
CA ALA A 11 -6.54 -13.77 40.97
C ALA A 11 -5.57 -12.73 40.41
N LEU A 12 -4.55 -12.38 41.20
CA LEU A 12 -3.34 -11.71 40.71
C LEU A 12 -2.64 -12.67 39.74
N ALA A 13 -2.89 -12.50 38.44
CA ALA A 13 -2.04 -13.05 37.41
C ALA A 13 -0.71 -12.26 37.45
N THR A 14 0.24 -12.74 38.24
CA THR A 14 1.63 -12.32 38.12
C THR A 14 2.13 -12.80 36.77
N VAL A 15 2.19 -11.88 35.80
CA VAL A 15 2.94 -12.08 34.56
C VAL A 15 4.40 -12.28 34.98
N GLU A 16 4.88 -13.52 34.90
CA GLU A 16 6.31 -13.81 34.98
C GLU A 16 6.99 -13.06 33.82
N LEU A 17 7.73 -12.02 34.18
CA LEU A 17 8.74 -11.40 33.33
C LEU A 17 9.82 -12.44 33.06
N THR A 18 9.61 -13.29 32.05
CA THR A 18 10.74 -13.97 31.41
C THR A 18 11.70 -12.87 30.95
N SER A 19 12.95 -12.94 31.39
CA SER A 19 14.02 -12.01 31.03
C SER A 19 14.26 -12.00 29.52
N ALA A 20 13.38 -11.30 28.79
CA ALA A 20 13.58 -11.01 27.39
C ALA A 20 14.71 -9.99 27.31
N VAL A 21 15.81 -10.36 26.66
CA VAL A 21 16.88 -9.43 26.33
C VAL A 21 16.26 -8.28 25.54
N THR A 22 16.27 -7.07 26.10
CA THR A 22 15.74 -5.88 25.44
C THR A 22 16.69 -5.48 24.32
N VAL A 23 16.41 -5.90 23.09
CA VAL A 23 17.06 -5.41 21.87
C VAL A 23 16.45 -4.06 21.47
N LYS A 24 17.26 -3.17 20.90
CA LYS A 24 16.78 -1.87 20.39
C LYS A 24 16.18 -2.00 18.99
N VAL A 25 16.67 -2.93 18.17
CA VAL A 25 16.20 -3.14 16.81
C VAL A 25 14.80 -3.73 16.79
N ASN A 26 13.95 -3.12 15.99
CA ASN A 26 12.57 -3.50 15.82
C ASN A 26 12.21 -3.31 14.33
N PRO A 27 12.49 -4.30 13.45
CA PRO A 27 12.33 -4.11 12.02
C PRO A 27 10.86 -3.94 11.65
N LEU A 28 10.60 -3.21 10.56
CA LEU A 28 9.29 -3.06 9.93
C LEU A 28 9.34 -3.66 8.51
N PRO A 29 8.39 -4.53 8.13
CA PRO A 29 7.37 -5.14 8.99
C PRO A 29 7.95 -5.98 10.13
N ALA A 30 7.21 -6.09 11.23
CA ALA A 30 7.47 -7.08 12.27
C ALA A 30 7.52 -8.49 11.65
N PRO A 31 8.57 -9.29 11.89
CA PRO A 31 8.63 -10.66 11.41
C PRO A 31 7.51 -11.52 12.01
N GLN A 32 7.08 -12.55 11.30
CA GLN A 32 6.12 -13.55 11.81
C GLN A 32 6.64 -14.19 13.10
N ASP A 33 7.86 -14.71 13.05
CA ASP A 33 8.56 -15.29 14.20
C ASP A 33 9.95 -14.71 14.34
N VAL A 34 10.29 -14.23 15.53
CA VAL A 34 11.64 -13.79 15.90
C VAL A 34 12.03 -14.37 17.25
N THR A 35 13.21 -14.96 17.33
CA THR A 35 13.80 -15.47 18.56
C THR A 35 15.19 -14.89 18.73
N TRP A 36 15.39 -14.18 19.84
CA TRP A 36 16.66 -13.56 20.21
C TRP A 36 17.46 -14.47 21.14
N GLY A 37 18.76 -14.56 20.90
CA GLY A 37 19.71 -15.09 21.86
C GLY A 37 20.14 -14.01 22.86
N ASP A 38 21.05 -14.38 23.76
CA ASP A 38 21.49 -13.54 24.88
C ASP A 38 23.02 -13.48 25.02
N SER A 39 23.77 -14.02 24.05
CA SER A 39 25.23 -14.13 24.12
C SER A 39 25.98 -12.80 23.90
N GLY A 40 25.27 -11.70 23.68
CA GLY A 40 25.83 -10.38 23.40
C GLY A 40 25.95 -10.04 21.91
N PRO A 41 26.41 -8.82 21.60
CA PRO A 41 26.43 -8.30 20.24
C PRO A 41 27.41 -9.03 19.33
N LYS A 42 27.02 -9.15 18.07
CA LYS A 42 27.80 -9.69 16.96
C LYS A 42 28.33 -8.55 16.12
N HIS A 43 29.65 -8.34 16.15
CA HIS A 43 30.28 -7.33 15.30
C HIS A 43 30.19 -7.71 13.82
N VAL A 44 29.92 -6.74 12.96
CA VAL A 44 29.79 -6.91 11.52
C VAL A 44 31.04 -6.37 10.85
N GLY A 45 31.79 -7.27 10.20
CA GLY A 45 32.94 -6.96 9.37
C GLY A 45 32.56 -6.76 7.90
N TRP A 46 33.48 -7.09 7.01
CA TRP A 46 33.20 -7.14 5.58
C TRP A 46 32.46 -8.42 5.25
N LEU A 47 31.20 -8.29 4.86
CA LEU A 47 30.30 -9.41 4.58
C LEU A 47 30.39 -9.86 3.12
N ASN A 48 31.03 -11.00 2.88
CA ASN A 48 31.06 -11.62 1.55
C ASN A 48 29.79 -12.43 1.29
N LEU A 49 29.15 -12.22 0.13
CA LEU A 49 28.00 -13.02 -0.28
C LEU A 49 28.46 -14.37 -0.84
N ARG A 50 27.92 -15.46 -0.30
CA ARG A 50 27.93 -16.79 -0.91
C ARG A 50 26.52 -17.19 -1.26
N THR A 51 26.37 -17.86 -2.41
CA THR A 51 25.10 -18.44 -2.83
C THR A 51 25.29 -19.88 -3.28
N ASN A 52 24.23 -20.67 -3.24
CA ASN A 52 24.21 -22.02 -3.80
C ASN A 52 23.96 -22.05 -5.34
N SER A 53 24.04 -20.89 -6.02
CA SER A 53 23.90 -20.85 -7.48
C SER A 53 25.20 -21.26 -8.17
N ASN A 54 25.11 -22.28 -9.01
CA ASN A 54 26.22 -22.72 -9.85
C ASN A 54 26.29 -21.97 -11.20
N ARG A 55 25.41 -20.99 -11.44
CA ARG A 55 25.24 -20.33 -12.75
C ARG A 55 25.25 -18.81 -12.61
N LYS A 56 26.46 -18.26 -12.44
CA LYS A 56 26.69 -16.82 -12.25
C LYS A 56 26.14 -15.92 -13.38
N SER A 57 25.86 -16.46 -14.55
CA SER A 57 25.30 -15.73 -15.70
C SER A 57 23.77 -15.68 -15.75
N GLU A 58 23.05 -16.40 -14.88
CA GLU A 58 21.58 -16.36 -14.86
C GLU A 58 21.06 -15.06 -14.22
N SER A 59 19.99 -14.51 -14.79
CA SER A 59 19.41 -13.21 -14.40
C SER A 59 19.09 -13.12 -12.91
N ASN A 60 18.51 -14.19 -12.33
CA ASN A 60 18.15 -14.24 -10.93
C ASN A 60 19.38 -14.34 -10.00
N THR A 61 20.49 -14.92 -10.46
CA THR A 61 21.76 -14.93 -9.70
C THR A 61 22.37 -13.52 -9.63
N LYS A 62 22.36 -12.80 -10.76
CA LYS A 62 22.78 -11.40 -10.82
C LYS A 62 21.87 -10.51 -9.95
N LEU A 63 20.56 -10.70 -10.03
CA LEU A 63 19.56 -10.00 -9.23
C LEU A 63 19.84 -10.10 -7.71
N VAL A 64 20.04 -11.32 -7.19
CA VAL A 64 20.34 -11.53 -5.76
C VAL A 64 21.65 -10.85 -5.38
N SER A 65 22.67 -10.93 -6.23
CA SER A 65 23.97 -10.27 -5.98
C SER A 65 23.84 -8.74 -5.95
N GLU A 66 23.08 -8.15 -6.87
CA GLU A 66 22.80 -6.72 -6.90
C GLU A 66 21.94 -6.27 -5.73
N ALA A 67 20.97 -7.08 -5.32
CA ALA A 67 20.16 -6.82 -4.12
C ALA A 67 21.01 -6.82 -2.86
N TRP A 68 21.90 -7.78 -2.71
CA TRP A 68 22.88 -7.79 -1.63
C TRP A 68 23.78 -6.56 -1.66
N ASN A 69 24.31 -6.18 -2.82
CA ASN A 69 25.15 -4.99 -2.94
C ASN A 69 24.43 -3.71 -2.48
N ARG A 70 23.12 -3.59 -2.77
CA ARG A 70 22.31 -2.46 -2.28
C ARG A 70 22.16 -2.50 -0.75
N ALA A 71 21.81 -3.66 -0.18
CA ALA A 71 21.65 -3.81 1.27
C ALA A 71 22.99 -3.59 2.01
N SER A 72 24.09 -4.16 1.52
CA SER A 72 25.44 -3.98 2.05
C SER A 72 25.89 -2.52 1.97
N LYS A 73 25.61 -1.84 0.85
CA LYS A 73 25.86 -0.40 0.72
C LYS A 73 25.05 0.38 1.75
N ALA A 74 23.75 0.11 1.91
CA ALA A 74 22.92 0.78 2.92
C ALA A 74 23.48 0.58 4.34
N ILE A 75 23.83 -0.66 4.71
CA ILE A 75 24.45 -0.98 6.01
C ILE A 75 25.72 -0.14 6.24
N THR A 76 26.62 -0.11 5.26
CA THR A 76 27.94 0.51 5.39
C THR A 76 27.92 2.04 5.24
N SER A 77 27.02 2.58 4.42
CA SER A 77 26.92 4.02 4.19
C SER A 77 26.05 4.73 5.22
N LEU A 78 24.90 4.14 5.60
CA LEU A 78 24.00 4.77 6.55
C LEU A 78 24.56 4.74 7.97
N ARG A 79 25.26 3.65 8.33
CA ARG A 79 25.71 3.39 9.72
C ARG A 79 24.57 3.68 10.68
N TRP A 80 23.45 3.00 10.45
CA TRP A 80 22.16 3.34 11.02
C TRP A 80 22.18 3.34 12.55
N VAL A 81 21.71 4.43 13.15
CA VAL A 81 21.49 4.54 14.61
C VAL A 81 19.99 4.65 14.84
N PRO A 82 19.34 3.67 15.51
CA PRO A 82 17.91 3.72 15.79
C PRO A 82 17.51 5.04 16.43
N GLN A 83 16.43 5.64 15.93
CA GLN A 83 15.94 6.95 16.35
C GLN A 83 14.75 6.86 17.31
N ALA A 84 14.03 5.73 17.32
CA ALA A 84 12.98 5.42 18.27
C ALA A 84 13.14 3.96 18.73
N ILE A 85 13.17 3.75 20.05
CA ILE A 85 13.41 2.44 20.67
C ILE A 85 12.25 2.17 21.61
N GLU A 86 11.71 0.96 21.60
CA GLU A 86 10.64 0.55 22.52
C GLU A 86 11.15 0.51 23.97
N GLN A 87 10.36 1.01 24.91
CA GLN A 87 10.65 0.97 26.35
C GLN A 87 9.33 0.79 27.13
N PRO A 88 9.35 0.28 28.37
CA PRO A 88 8.14 0.28 29.20
C PRO A 88 7.55 1.69 29.34
N ILE A 89 6.23 1.80 29.41
CA ILE A 89 5.55 3.08 29.65
C ILE A 89 6.15 3.79 30.88
N PRO A 90 6.48 5.09 30.80
CA PRO A 90 7.02 5.83 31.94
C PRO A 90 6.08 5.79 33.13
N LYS A 91 6.64 5.65 34.34
CA LYS A 91 5.88 5.86 35.58
C LYS A 91 5.79 7.35 35.84
N PHE A 92 4.58 7.88 35.94
CA PHE A 92 4.35 9.26 36.36
C PHE A 92 4.11 9.33 37.86
N GLU A 93 4.51 10.43 38.48
CA GLU A 93 4.15 10.71 39.87
C GLU A 93 2.64 10.61 40.03
N PRO A 94 2.14 9.89 41.05
CA PRO A 94 0.72 9.90 41.36
C PRO A 94 0.27 11.35 41.63
N PHE A 95 -1.00 11.64 41.34
CA PHE A 95 -1.59 12.95 41.65
C PHE A 95 -1.32 13.33 43.12
N PRO A 96 -0.89 14.57 43.45
CA PRO A 96 -0.33 14.87 44.76
C PRO A 96 -1.28 14.52 45.90
N THR A 97 -0.88 13.54 46.70
CA THR A 97 -1.41 13.25 48.04
C THR A 97 -0.23 13.14 48.99
N ALA A 98 -0.43 13.54 50.24
CA ALA A 98 0.66 13.71 51.20
C ALA A 98 1.38 12.40 51.51
N GLY A 99 2.63 12.32 51.05
CA GLY A 99 3.71 11.51 51.63
C GLY A 99 3.82 10.05 51.16
N SER A 100 4.92 9.70 50.50
CA SER A 100 6.05 8.99 51.11
C SER A 100 7.12 8.64 50.07
N ASN A 101 8.38 8.66 50.51
CA ASN A 101 9.59 8.40 49.72
C ASN A 101 9.77 6.91 49.44
N ASP A 102 10.33 6.57 48.28
CA ASP A 102 11.15 5.35 48.18
C ASP A 102 12.24 5.43 47.10
N SER A 103 13.40 4.86 47.43
CA SER A 103 14.64 4.90 46.64
C SER A 103 14.89 3.57 45.93
N SER A 104 15.27 3.58 44.65
CA SER A 104 15.71 2.37 43.94
C SER A 104 17.16 2.49 43.44
N SER A 105 17.89 1.38 43.53
CA SER A 105 19.29 1.23 43.15
C SER A 105 19.42 0.49 41.82
N SER A 106 20.33 0.95 40.97
CA SER A 106 20.61 0.35 39.66
C SER A 106 21.70 -0.71 39.72
N ALA A 107 21.41 -1.93 39.28
CA ALA A 107 22.41 -2.97 39.05
C ALA A 107 23.09 -2.78 37.68
N LYS A 108 24.43 -2.81 37.67
CA LYS A 108 25.26 -2.79 36.45
C LYS A 108 25.46 -4.22 35.93
N SER A 109 25.08 -4.45 34.66
CA SER A 109 25.41 -5.67 33.92
C SER A 109 26.86 -5.65 33.43
N LYS A 110 27.56 -6.79 33.55
CA LYS A 110 28.93 -7.00 33.05
C LYS A 110 28.90 -7.32 31.55
N ARG A 111 29.64 -6.54 30.76
CA ARG A 111 29.96 -6.83 29.35
C ARG A 111 30.92 -8.01 29.26
N ASN A 112 30.48 -9.11 28.65
CA ASN A 112 31.36 -10.17 28.19
C ASN A 112 31.80 -9.81 26.76
N THR A 113 33.11 -9.72 26.51
CA THR A 113 33.69 -9.34 25.22
C THR A 113 34.34 -10.56 24.60
N GLY A 114 33.60 -11.24 23.74
CA GLY A 114 34.07 -12.46 23.09
C GLY A 114 33.14 -12.91 21.97
N GLY A 115 32.74 -12.00 21.09
CA GLY A 115 31.94 -12.33 19.91
C GLY A 115 32.81 -12.48 18.66
N SER A 116 32.67 -13.59 17.92
CA SER A 116 33.25 -13.71 16.58
C SER A 116 32.59 -12.71 15.62
N TRP A 117 33.39 -12.09 14.74
CA TRP A 117 32.91 -11.15 13.74
C TRP A 117 32.11 -11.87 12.65
N LEU A 118 31.02 -11.25 12.17
CA LEU A 118 30.30 -11.68 10.99
C LEU A 118 31.05 -11.17 9.75
N ASN A 119 31.48 -12.08 8.87
CA ASN A 119 32.27 -11.78 7.68
C ASN A 119 31.70 -12.42 6.40
N GLU A 120 30.58 -13.14 6.51
CA GLU A 120 29.97 -13.86 5.40
C GLU A 120 28.44 -13.83 5.53
N VAL A 121 27.77 -13.75 4.38
CA VAL A 121 26.33 -13.99 4.27
C VAL A 121 26.15 -15.12 3.27
N ASN A 122 25.62 -16.24 3.74
CA ASN A 122 25.34 -17.41 2.93
C ASN A 122 23.85 -17.46 2.60
N VAL A 123 23.52 -17.52 1.31
CA VAL A 123 22.14 -17.50 0.82
C VAL A 123 21.87 -18.78 0.06
N GLN A 124 20.94 -19.58 0.58
CA GLN A 124 20.44 -20.77 -0.06
C GLN A 124 19.05 -20.49 -0.65
N VAL A 125 18.93 -20.59 -1.96
CA VAL A 125 17.64 -20.54 -2.66
C VAL A 125 17.33 -21.91 -3.26
N SER A 126 16.13 -22.42 -3.00
CA SER A 126 15.68 -23.72 -3.49
C SER A 126 15.28 -23.70 -4.96
N ASP A 127 14.56 -22.66 -5.39
CA ASP A 127 14.12 -22.44 -6.77
C ASP A 127 14.63 -21.08 -7.28
N TRP A 128 15.71 -21.13 -8.06
CA TRP A 128 16.30 -19.97 -8.73
C TRP A 128 15.54 -19.53 -9.98
N SER A 129 14.58 -20.33 -10.46
CA SER A 129 13.87 -20.11 -11.73
C SER A 129 12.52 -19.42 -11.57
N ALA A 130 11.94 -19.44 -10.37
CA ALA A 130 10.66 -18.79 -10.08
C ALA A 130 10.64 -17.31 -10.51
N ASP A 131 9.71 -16.98 -11.39
CA ASP A 131 9.51 -15.61 -11.85
C ASP A 131 8.74 -14.75 -10.82
N LEU A 132 8.83 -13.43 -10.94
CA LEU A 132 8.09 -12.48 -10.11
C LEU A 132 6.64 -12.40 -10.58
N LYS A 133 5.77 -13.26 -10.02
CA LYS A 133 4.35 -13.34 -10.36
C LYS A 133 3.49 -13.36 -9.10
N HIS A 134 2.18 -13.18 -9.25
CA HIS A 134 1.25 -13.29 -8.13
C HIS A 134 1.35 -14.67 -7.46
N GLY A 135 1.43 -14.69 -6.12
CA GLY A 135 1.51 -15.92 -5.34
C GLY A 135 2.87 -16.61 -5.35
N VAL A 136 3.91 -16.02 -5.96
CA VAL A 136 5.28 -16.54 -5.82
C VAL A 136 5.68 -16.58 -4.35
N ASP A 137 6.42 -17.61 -3.95
CA ASP A 137 6.77 -17.82 -2.55
C ASP A 137 7.82 -16.80 -2.09
N GLU A 138 7.41 -15.94 -1.17
CA GLU A 138 8.23 -14.85 -0.61
C GLU A 138 8.79 -15.18 0.78
N SER A 139 8.67 -16.44 1.24
CA SER A 139 9.13 -16.85 2.57
C SER A 139 10.64 -16.98 2.67
N TYR A 140 11.17 -16.71 3.86
CA TYR A 140 12.59 -16.89 4.16
C TYR A 140 12.84 -17.19 5.63
N THR A 141 14.05 -17.65 5.91
CA THR A 141 14.63 -17.74 7.25
C THR A 141 15.94 -16.97 7.29
N LEU A 142 16.25 -16.36 8.42
CA LEU A 142 17.49 -15.65 8.67
C LEU A 142 18.03 -16.04 10.05
N THR A 143 19.28 -16.48 10.10
CA THR A 143 19.94 -16.89 11.34
C THR A 143 21.30 -16.22 11.50
N VAL A 144 21.47 -15.55 12.63
CA VAL A 144 22.75 -15.08 13.16
C VAL A 144 23.03 -15.85 14.43
N SER A 145 23.96 -16.81 14.39
CA SER A 145 24.30 -17.62 15.57
C SER A 145 25.41 -16.99 16.42
N ALA A 146 25.43 -17.29 17.71
CA ALA A 146 26.44 -16.81 18.65
C ALA A 146 27.88 -17.15 18.21
N SER A 147 28.11 -18.40 17.82
CA SER A 147 29.43 -18.94 17.48
C SER A 147 29.85 -18.74 16.01
N SER A 148 28.89 -18.53 15.11
CA SER A 148 29.16 -18.44 13.66
C SER A 148 29.70 -17.07 13.23
N SER A 149 30.53 -17.05 12.18
CA SER A 149 30.92 -15.84 11.47
C SER A 149 30.09 -15.59 10.19
N THR A 150 29.10 -16.45 9.96
CA THR A 150 28.23 -16.43 8.79
C THR A 150 26.79 -16.13 9.20
N VAL A 151 26.14 -15.24 8.46
CA VAL A 151 24.69 -15.06 8.47
C VAL A 151 24.09 -16.06 7.49
N GLU A 152 23.22 -16.93 7.98
CA GLU A 152 22.58 -17.95 7.15
C GLU A 152 21.19 -17.45 6.73
N ILE A 153 20.93 -17.44 5.42
CA ILE A 153 19.63 -17.12 4.83
C ILE A 153 19.20 -18.29 3.97
N ALA A 154 18.00 -18.80 4.19
CA ALA A 154 17.37 -19.77 3.31
C ALA A 154 16.01 -19.27 2.86
N ALA A 155 15.75 -19.32 1.55
CA ALA A 155 14.49 -18.90 0.95
C ALA A 155 14.05 -19.89 -0.13
N LYS A 156 12.75 -20.01 -0.37
CA LYS A 156 12.28 -20.90 -1.45
C LYS A 156 12.58 -20.32 -2.82
N THR A 157 12.39 -19.02 -2.99
CA THR A 157 12.70 -18.29 -4.23
C THR A 157 13.65 -17.13 -3.96
N VAL A 158 14.16 -16.51 -5.03
CA VAL A 158 14.99 -15.30 -4.90
C VAL A 158 14.26 -14.13 -4.25
N TRP A 159 12.93 -14.08 -4.34
CA TRP A 159 12.13 -12.98 -3.78
C TRP A 159 12.11 -13.01 -2.25
N GLY A 160 12.07 -14.20 -1.64
CA GLY A 160 12.27 -14.33 -0.19
C GLY A 160 13.68 -13.92 0.27
N ALA A 161 14.71 -14.19 -0.53
CA ALA A 161 16.07 -13.74 -0.22
C ALA A 161 16.21 -12.21 -0.24
N LEU A 162 15.51 -11.52 -1.17
CA LEU A 162 15.45 -10.06 -1.20
C LEU A 162 14.82 -9.49 0.08
N HIS A 163 13.73 -10.09 0.57
CA HIS A 163 13.11 -9.72 1.85
C HIS A 163 14.02 -9.97 3.05
N ALA A 164 14.80 -11.05 3.02
CA ALA A 164 15.79 -11.34 4.05
C ALA A 164 16.86 -10.23 4.13
N PHE A 165 17.29 -9.69 2.99
CA PHE A 165 18.25 -8.59 2.95
C PHE A 165 17.67 -7.29 3.54
N THR A 166 16.42 -6.95 3.21
CA THR A 166 15.76 -5.75 3.76
C THR A 166 15.49 -5.87 5.26
N THR A 167 15.24 -7.08 5.77
CA THR A 167 15.25 -7.35 7.22
C THR A 167 16.64 -7.20 7.80
N PHE A 168 17.65 -7.85 7.22
CA PHE A 168 19.01 -7.85 7.75
C PHE A 168 19.59 -6.44 7.88
N GLN A 169 19.39 -5.57 6.88
CA GLN A 169 19.87 -4.18 6.93
C GLN A 169 19.22 -3.33 8.03
N GLN A 170 18.05 -3.72 8.54
CA GLN A 170 17.39 -3.07 9.67
C GLN A 170 17.89 -3.60 11.03
N LEU A 171 18.45 -4.82 11.05
CA LEU A 171 19.02 -5.44 12.26
C LEU A 171 20.46 -4.99 12.54
N VAL A 172 21.19 -4.54 11.50
CA VAL A 172 22.54 -4.03 11.65
C VAL A 172 22.51 -2.55 12.03
N ILE A 173 23.00 -2.24 13.23
CA ILE A 173 23.08 -0.87 13.75
C ILE A 173 24.53 -0.44 13.97
N PHE A 174 24.73 0.86 14.06
CA PHE A 174 26.00 1.46 14.39
C PHE A 174 26.03 1.87 15.86
N GLU A 175 26.90 1.23 16.64
CA GLU A 175 27.04 1.52 18.07
C GLU A 175 28.52 1.46 18.48
N ALA A 176 28.92 2.43 19.32
CA ALA A 176 30.25 2.52 19.90
C ALA A 176 31.40 2.39 18.87
N GLY A 177 31.23 2.99 17.68
CA GLY A 177 32.25 2.99 16.64
C GLY A 177 32.23 1.80 15.68
N SER A 178 31.33 0.83 15.86
CA SER A 178 31.27 -0.40 15.05
C SER A 178 29.86 -0.73 14.56
N LEU A 179 29.75 -1.49 13.47
CA LEU A 179 28.51 -2.10 13.04
C LEU A 179 28.28 -3.39 13.83
N ILE A 180 27.08 -3.58 14.37
CA ILE A 180 26.71 -4.74 15.17
C ILE A 180 25.30 -5.24 14.84
N VAL A 181 25.06 -6.53 15.05
CA VAL A 181 23.74 -7.08 15.38
C VAL A 181 23.71 -7.25 16.89
N GLU A 182 22.71 -6.69 17.57
CA GLU A 182 22.73 -6.57 19.05
C GLU A 182 22.79 -7.90 19.79
N GLN A 183 22.23 -8.95 19.21
CA GLN A 183 22.18 -10.30 19.74
C GLN A 183 22.14 -11.31 18.59
N PRO A 184 22.50 -12.58 18.82
CA PRO A 184 22.12 -13.67 17.93
C PRO A 184 20.61 -13.66 17.70
N VAL A 185 20.17 -14.03 16.50
CA VAL A 185 18.76 -13.98 16.15
C VAL A 185 18.41 -15.10 15.16
N THR A 186 17.22 -15.66 15.33
CA THR A 186 16.59 -16.54 14.34
C THR A 186 15.24 -15.97 13.96
N ILE A 187 15.03 -15.78 12.66
CA ILE A 187 13.80 -15.27 12.07
C ILE A 187 13.25 -16.31 11.10
N LYS A 188 11.95 -16.55 11.18
CA LYS A 188 11.15 -17.21 10.13
C LYS A 188 10.06 -16.23 9.72
N ASP A 189 9.94 -15.96 8.43
CA ASP A 189 9.12 -14.85 7.98
C ASP A 189 8.50 -15.11 6.62
N HIS A 190 7.28 -14.62 6.44
CA HIS A 190 6.49 -14.72 5.22
C HIS A 190 5.33 -13.70 5.26
N PRO A 191 4.81 -13.28 4.10
CA PRO A 191 3.62 -12.43 4.08
C PRO A 191 2.35 -13.22 4.42
N ASN A 192 1.37 -12.54 5.03
CA ASN A 192 0.00 -13.04 5.20
C ASN A 192 -0.77 -13.01 3.88
N TYR A 193 -0.51 -12.00 3.05
CA TYR A 193 -1.21 -11.81 1.76
C TYR A 193 -0.22 -11.62 0.60
N PRO A 194 -0.48 -12.24 -0.58
CA PRO A 194 0.37 -12.12 -1.75
C PRO A 194 0.25 -10.79 -2.51
N TYR A 195 -0.79 -9.98 -2.28
CA TYR A 195 -0.98 -8.66 -2.89
C TYR A 195 -0.80 -7.54 -1.87
N ARG A 196 0.31 -6.80 -1.92
CA ARG A 196 0.64 -5.75 -0.94
C ARG A 196 1.07 -4.48 -1.68
N GLY A 197 0.13 -3.58 -1.92
CA GLY A 197 0.30 -2.52 -2.90
C GLY A 197 0.06 -1.09 -2.43
N VAL A 198 0.59 -0.17 -3.23
CA VAL A 198 0.12 1.22 -3.29
C VAL A 198 -0.32 1.51 -4.71
N MET A 199 -1.29 2.40 -4.88
CA MET A 199 -1.62 2.95 -6.19
C MET A 199 -1.00 4.34 -6.33
N VAL A 200 -0.34 4.58 -7.47
CA VAL A 200 0.13 5.90 -7.88
C VAL A 200 -0.69 6.35 -9.08
N ASP A 201 -1.45 7.42 -8.90
CA ASP A 201 -2.14 8.14 -9.97
C ASP A 201 -1.18 9.12 -10.64
N THR A 202 -1.02 8.99 -11.95
CA THR A 202 -0.25 9.90 -12.80
C THR A 202 -1.11 10.55 -13.89
N GLY A 203 -2.42 10.29 -13.87
CA GLY A 203 -3.39 10.88 -14.78
C GLY A 203 -3.77 12.31 -14.37
N ARG A 204 -3.98 12.55 -13.07
CA ARG A 204 -4.42 13.87 -12.56
C ARG A 204 -3.25 14.86 -12.40
N ASN A 205 -2.07 14.38 -12.02
CA ASN A 205 -0.84 15.16 -12.06
C ASN A 205 0.34 14.25 -12.40
N PHE A 206 1.32 14.78 -13.14
CA PHE A 206 2.47 14.00 -13.55
C PHE A 206 3.41 13.71 -12.36
N ILE A 207 3.88 12.47 -12.27
CA ILE A 207 4.93 12.05 -11.32
C ILE A 207 6.16 11.59 -12.11
N SER A 208 7.32 12.18 -11.86
CA SER A 208 8.53 11.81 -12.59
C SER A 208 8.94 10.35 -12.33
N ALA A 209 9.58 9.73 -13.33
CA ALA A 209 10.09 8.37 -13.20
C ALA A 209 11.04 8.20 -12.00
N ASN A 210 11.76 9.26 -11.61
CA ASN A 210 12.62 9.24 -10.43
C ASN A 210 11.80 9.17 -9.14
N LYS A 211 10.70 9.94 -9.03
CA LYS A 211 9.82 9.87 -7.87
C LYS A 211 9.04 8.56 -7.79
N ILE A 212 8.66 7.96 -8.92
CA ILE A 212 8.11 6.59 -8.95
C ILE A 212 9.14 5.59 -8.42
N LYS A 213 10.40 5.68 -8.85
CA LYS A 213 11.49 4.83 -8.34
C LYS A 213 11.74 5.02 -6.84
N GLU A 214 11.66 6.24 -6.32
CA GLU A 214 11.73 6.50 -4.87
C GLU A 214 10.59 5.78 -4.11
N GLN A 215 9.38 5.73 -4.66
CA GLN A 215 8.28 4.99 -4.03
C GLN A 215 8.54 3.48 -4.04
N ILE A 216 9.11 2.94 -5.11
CA ILE A 216 9.53 1.54 -5.20
C ILE A 216 10.59 1.21 -4.13
N ASP A 217 11.51 2.12 -3.82
CA ASP A 217 12.44 1.95 -2.70
C ASP A 217 11.69 1.83 -1.36
N GLY A 218 10.68 2.67 -1.13
CA GLY A 218 9.82 2.59 0.05
C GLY A 218 9.05 1.27 0.14
N LEU A 219 8.48 0.80 -0.97
CA LEU A 219 7.79 -0.50 -1.05
C LEU A 219 8.74 -1.65 -0.71
N ALA A 220 9.94 -1.64 -1.26
CA ALA A 220 10.93 -2.69 -1.01
C ALA A 220 11.37 -2.76 0.46
N LEU A 221 11.64 -1.60 1.08
CA LEU A 221 12.04 -1.53 2.48
C LEU A 221 10.94 -1.99 3.44
N SER A 222 9.67 -1.80 3.05
CA SER A 222 8.50 -2.23 3.82
C SER A 222 7.94 -3.59 3.38
N LYS A 223 8.58 -4.28 2.43
CA LYS A 223 8.16 -5.59 1.87
C LYS A 223 6.81 -5.59 1.14
N MET A 224 6.36 -4.42 0.69
CA MET A 224 5.27 -4.30 -0.28
C MET A 224 5.78 -4.72 -1.67
N ASN A 225 4.96 -5.42 -2.43
CA ASN A 225 5.36 -6.06 -3.69
C ASN A 225 4.57 -5.58 -4.91
N ILE A 226 3.66 -4.62 -4.78
CA ILE A 226 2.89 -4.06 -5.90
C ILE A 226 3.04 -2.54 -5.97
N LEU A 227 3.45 -2.06 -7.14
CA LEU A 227 3.13 -0.72 -7.62
C LEU A 227 1.96 -0.85 -8.59
N HIS A 228 0.77 -0.48 -8.15
CA HIS A 228 -0.39 -0.30 -9.02
C HIS A 228 -0.26 1.09 -9.63
N TRP A 229 -0.08 1.16 -10.94
CA TRP A 229 0.15 2.41 -11.64
C TRP A 229 -1.11 2.81 -12.41
N HIS A 230 -1.84 3.79 -11.88
CA HIS A 230 -2.97 4.44 -12.53
C HIS A 230 -2.43 5.49 -13.51
N ILE A 231 -2.24 5.09 -14.76
CA ILE A 231 -1.39 5.82 -15.71
C ILE A 231 -2.12 7.01 -16.32
N THR A 232 -3.38 6.82 -16.69
CA THR A 232 -4.20 7.76 -17.46
C THR A 232 -5.52 8.02 -16.75
N ASP A 233 -6.06 9.23 -16.92
CA ASP A 233 -7.44 9.56 -16.54
C ASP A 233 -8.00 10.61 -17.52
N THR A 234 -9.19 11.13 -17.27
CA THR A 234 -9.80 12.23 -18.03
C THR A 234 -8.88 13.43 -18.22
N GLN A 235 -8.05 13.77 -17.24
CA GLN A 235 -7.25 14.99 -17.22
C GLN A 235 -5.95 14.91 -18.05
N SER A 236 -5.34 13.73 -18.22
CA SER A 236 -4.17 13.60 -19.09
C SER A 236 -3.89 12.18 -19.58
N TRP A 237 -3.16 12.12 -20.70
CA TRP A 237 -2.55 10.90 -21.23
C TRP A 237 -1.03 11.03 -21.29
N PRO A 238 -0.29 10.58 -20.25
CA PRO A 238 1.14 10.80 -20.17
C PRO A 238 1.99 9.69 -20.83
N ILE A 239 1.44 8.53 -21.20
CA ILE A 239 2.25 7.40 -21.70
C ILE A 239 2.33 7.35 -23.23
N HIS A 240 3.54 7.20 -23.78
CA HIS A 240 3.74 7.06 -25.23
C HIS A 240 3.21 5.73 -25.78
N LEU A 241 2.44 5.81 -26.86
CA LEU A 241 2.02 4.66 -27.67
C LEU A 241 2.58 4.76 -29.10
N GLU A 242 3.11 3.65 -29.60
CA GLU A 242 3.59 3.55 -30.98
C GLU A 242 2.41 3.50 -31.97
N ALA A 243 1.33 2.79 -31.62
CA ALA A 243 0.14 2.69 -32.46
C ALA A 243 -0.61 4.02 -32.60
N TYR A 244 -0.51 4.87 -31.57
CA TYR A 244 -1.19 6.16 -31.52
C TYR A 244 -0.30 7.25 -30.92
N PRO A 245 0.74 7.73 -31.62
CA PRO A 245 1.67 8.72 -31.06
C PRO A 245 1.00 10.05 -30.68
N GLN A 246 -0.18 10.34 -31.25
CA GLN A 246 -0.92 11.57 -30.98
C GLN A 246 -1.56 11.62 -29.58
N VAL A 247 -1.65 10.51 -28.84
CA VAL A 247 -2.30 10.49 -27.51
C VAL A 247 -1.60 11.42 -26.51
N THR A 248 -0.27 11.53 -26.56
CA THR A 248 0.51 12.40 -25.67
C THR A 248 0.40 13.88 -26.01
N LYS A 249 -0.41 14.27 -27.01
CA LYS A 249 -0.82 15.68 -27.17
C LYS A 249 -1.67 16.15 -25.98
N ASP A 250 -2.32 15.21 -25.29
CA ASP A 250 -3.06 15.45 -24.05
C ASP A 250 -2.23 15.10 -22.79
N ALA A 251 -0.90 15.02 -22.91
CA ALA A 251 -0.02 15.11 -21.74
C ALA A 251 0.10 16.58 -21.29
N TYR A 252 0.40 16.84 -20.01
CA TYR A 252 0.50 18.21 -19.50
C TYR A 252 1.58 19.05 -20.20
N SER A 253 2.69 18.43 -20.59
CA SER A 253 3.69 19.02 -21.47
C SER A 253 4.53 17.94 -22.15
N GLY A 254 5.34 18.33 -23.14
CA GLY A 254 6.28 17.40 -23.79
C GLY A 254 7.37 16.83 -22.86
N ARG A 255 7.50 17.30 -21.62
CA ARG A 255 8.41 16.75 -20.60
C ARG A 255 7.69 15.88 -19.57
N GLU A 256 6.37 15.94 -19.53
CA GLU A 256 5.52 15.26 -18.55
C GLU A 256 4.85 14.06 -19.23
N SER A 257 5.70 13.22 -19.81
CA SER A 257 5.29 12.00 -20.50
C SER A 257 6.28 10.86 -20.24
N TYR A 258 5.79 9.63 -20.19
CA TYR A 258 6.58 8.42 -20.03
C TYR A 258 6.96 7.84 -21.40
N SER A 259 8.25 7.89 -21.72
CA SER A 259 8.77 7.20 -22.90
C SER A 259 8.77 5.68 -22.70
N ALA A 260 8.92 4.91 -23.78
CA ALA A 260 9.11 3.46 -23.69
C ALA A 260 10.30 3.09 -22.79
N LYS A 261 11.35 3.92 -22.77
CA LYS A 261 12.51 3.74 -21.89
C LYS A 261 12.16 3.98 -20.43
N ASP A 262 11.39 5.02 -20.11
CA ASP A 262 10.98 5.30 -18.73
C ASP A 262 10.18 4.12 -18.16
N VAL A 263 9.22 3.59 -18.95
CA VAL A 263 8.40 2.44 -18.57
C VAL A 263 9.28 1.20 -18.32
N GLN A 264 10.19 0.88 -19.25
CA GLN A 264 11.12 -0.25 -19.08
C GLN A 264 12.06 -0.08 -17.88
N ASP A 265 12.56 1.14 -17.65
CA ASP A 265 13.44 1.46 -16.54
C ASP A 265 12.69 1.35 -15.20
N ILE A 266 11.43 1.78 -15.12
CA ILE A 266 10.58 1.64 -13.92
C ILE A 266 10.31 0.16 -13.64
N ILE A 267 9.87 -0.62 -14.64
CA ILE A 267 9.59 -2.05 -14.49
C ILE A 267 10.85 -2.81 -14.05
N SER A 268 12.00 -2.52 -14.67
CA SER A 268 13.26 -3.16 -14.32
C SER A 268 13.73 -2.78 -12.91
N TYR A 269 13.55 -1.52 -12.52
CA TYR A 269 13.88 -1.03 -11.18
C TYR A 269 13.00 -1.66 -10.09
N ALA A 270 11.71 -1.85 -10.39
CA ALA A 270 10.75 -2.55 -9.54
C ALA A 270 11.10 -4.03 -9.40
N ARG A 271 11.35 -4.72 -10.52
CA ARG A 271 11.76 -6.12 -10.52
C ARG A 271 13.05 -6.33 -9.73
N ALA A 272 14.01 -5.41 -9.83
CA ALA A 272 15.24 -5.47 -9.06
C ALA A 272 15.00 -5.55 -7.54
N ARG A 273 13.83 -5.10 -7.08
CA ARG A 273 13.39 -5.01 -5.68
C ARG A 273 12.26 -5.97 -5.32
N GLY A 274 11.91 -6.90 -6.21
CA GLY A 274 10.77 -7.80 -5.98
C GLY A 274 9.41 -7.09 -5.99
N VAL A 275 9.32 -5.93 -6.66
CA VAL A 275 8.07 -5.19 -6.84
C VAL A 275 7.53 -5.43 -8.25
N ARG A 276 6.28 -5.86 -8.32
CA ARG A 276 5.50 -6.00 -9.55
C ARG A 276 4.89 -4.65 -9.91
N VAL A 277 4.90 -4.30 -11.20
CA VAL A 277 4.23 -3.11 -11.71
C VAL A 277 2.99 -3.55 -12.46
N ILE A 278 1.82 -3.21 -11.91
CA ILE A 278 0.53 -3.53 -12.50
C ILE A 278 -0.03 -2.25 -13.12
N PRO A 279 -0.15 -2.17 -14.46
CA PRO A 279 -0.70 -0.99 -15.10
C PRO A 279 -2.21 -0.94 -14.93
N GLU A 280 -2.73 0.28 -14.90
CA GLU A 280 -4.14 0.59 -15.04
C GLU A 280 -4.34 1.62 -16.17
N ILE A 281 -5.31 1.31 -17.02
CA ILE A 281 -5.96 2.25 -17.92
C ILE A 281 -7.45 2.14 -17.60
N ASP A 282 -8.01 3.18 -16.99
CA ASP A 282 -9.39 3.13 -16.50
C ASP A 282 -10.39 3.26 -17.64
N MET A 283 -11.31 2.31 -17.74
CA MET A 283 -12.31 2.22 -18.80
C MET A 283 -13.61 1.55 -18.30
N PRO A 284 -14.78 1.93 -18.84
CA PRO A 284 -15.02 3.00 -19.82
C PRO A 284 -15.23 4.36 -19.16
N GLY A 285 -15.25 4.41 -17.82
CA GLY A 285 -15.16 5.61 -17.02
C GLY A 285 -13.84 6.34 -17.26
N HIS A 286 -13.68 7.51 -16.63
CA HIS A 286 -12.38 8.18 -16.54
C HIS A 286 -11.63 8.37 -17.88
N SER A 287 -12.36 8.59 -18.97
CA SER A 287 -11.83 8.49 -20.34
C SER A 287 -12.15 9.74 -21.17
N ALA A 288 -11.16 10.62 -21.34
CA ALA A 288 -11.26 11.78 -22.25
C ALA A 288 -9.95 12.03 -22.99
N SER A 289 -8.93 12.47 -22.24
CA SER A 289 -7.59 12.76 -22.72
C SER A 289 -6.97 11.55 -23.41
N GLY A 290 -6.24 11.79 -24.50
CA GLY A 290 -5.61 10.75 -25.33
C GLY A 290 -6.60 10.06 -26.27
N TRP A 291 -7.69 9.50 -25.73
CA TRP A 291 -8.74 8.84 -26.52
C TRP A 291 -9.32 9.75 -27.61
N GLN A 292 -9.66 10.99 -27.25
CA GLN A 292 -10.19 12.00 -28.18
C GLN A 292 -9.20 12.43 -29.28
N GLN A 293 -7.89 12.22 -29.08
CA GLN A 293 -6.88 12.49 -30.10
C GLN A 293 -6.84 11.38 -31.15
N ILE A 294 -7.28 10.16 -30.80
CA ILE A 294 -7.40 9.04 -31.74
C ILE A 294 -8.67 9.18 -32.57
N ASP A 295 -9.82 9.26 -31.90
CA ASP A 295 -11.12 9.50 -32.52
C ASP A 295 -11.99 10.26 -31.50
N LYS A 296 -12.60 11.37 -31.90
CA LYS A 296 -13.43 12.17 -30.98
C LYS A 296 -14.78 11.51 -30.71
N ASP A 297 -15.21 10.64 -31.62
CA ASP A 297 -16.53 10.01 -31.57
C ASP A 297 -16.54 8.75 -30.68
N ILE A 298 -15.38 8.28 -30.20
CA ILE A 298 -15.30 7.18 -29.23
C ILE A 298 -15.36 7.66 -27.78
N VAL A 299 -15.48 8.98 -27.56
CA VAL A 299 -15.64 9.60 -26.25
C VAL A 299 -16.92 10.43 -26.23
N THR A 300 -17.72 10.27 -25.18
CA THR A 300 -18.92 11.07 -24.91
C THR A 300 -18.70 12.01 -23.73
N CYS A 301 -19.47 13.11 -23.68
CA CYS A 301 -19.49 14.16 -22.66
C CYS A 301 -18.15 14.86 -22.32
N GLN A 302 -17.07 14.62 -23.06
CA GLN A 302 -15.77 15.28 -22.84
C GLN A 302 -15.81 16.81 -22.91
N ASN A 303 -16.80 17.36 -23.64
CA ASN A 303 -17.04 18.79 -23.77
C ASN A 303 -18.27 19.27 -22.96
N SER A 304 -18.84 18.44 -22.10
CA SER A 304 -19.95 18.86 -21.24
C SER A 304 -19.47 19.72 -20.09
N TRP A 305 -20.38 20.47 -19.49
CA TRP A 305 -20.21 20.94 -18.13
C TRP A 305 -20.48 19.77 -17.18
N TRP A 306 -19.56 19.47 -16.26
CA TRP A 306 -19.71 18.39 -15.29
C TRP A 306 -20.91 18.54 -14.34
N SER A 307 -21.41 19.77 -14.18
CA SER A 307 -22.73 20.12 -13.65
C SER A 307 -23.06 19.68 -12.22
N ASN A 308 -22.08 19.61 -11.32
CA ASN A 308 -22.35 19.37 -9.89
C ASN A 308 -23.03 20.55 -9.18
N ASP A 309 -23.02 21.75 -9.77
CA ASP A 309 -23.83 22.91 -9.36
C ASP A 309 -25.32 22.76 -9.73
N ASN A 310 -25.65 21.85 -10.66
CA ASN A 310 -27.01 21.43 -10.99
C ASN A 310 -27.06 19.90 -11.11
N TRP A 311 -27.08 19.24 -9.95
CA TRP A 311 -26.91 17.79 -9.80
C TRP A 311 -27.74 16.91 -10.75
N PRO A 312 -29.03 17.18 -11.07
CA PRO A 312 -29.77 16.40 -12.05
C PRO A 312 -29.17 16.34 -13.46
N LEU A 313 -28.26 17.26 -13.81
CA LEU A 313 -27.56 17.31 -15.09
C LEU A 313 -26.09 16.86 -15.00
N HIS A 314 -25.66 16.35 -13.84
CA HIS A 314 -24.26 15.99 -13.62
C HIS A 314 -23.77 14.92 -14.61
N THR A 315 -22.51 15.04 -15.04
CA THR A 315 -21.89 14.09 -15.98
C THR A 315 -20.58 13.50 -15.48
N ALA A 316 -20.08 13.95 -14.33
CA ALA A 316 -18.84 13.49 -13.70
C ALA A 316 -18.89 13.78 -12.19
N VAL A 317 -18.34 12.89 -11.37
CA VAL A 317 -18.12 13.18 -9.94
C VAL A 317 -17.12 14.32 -9.77
N GLN A 318 -16.14 14.40 -10.67
CA GLN A 318 -15.07 15.37 -10.68
C GLN A 318 -14.82 15.96 -12.09
N PRO A 319 -14.33 17.20 -12.23
CA PRO A 319 -13.85 17.71 -13.52
C PRO A 319 -12.53 17.02 -13.93
N ASN A 320 -12.24 16.75 -15.20
CA ASN A 320 -12.97 16.99 -16.45
C ASN A 320 -13.91 15.81 -16.77
N PRO A 321 -15.15 16.00 -17.25
CA PRO A 321 -16.00 14.88 -17.64
C PRO A 321 -15.46 14.11 -18.86
N GLY A 322 -15.84 12.84 -19.00
CA GLY A 322 -15.60 12.06 -20.22
C GLY A 322 -15.65 10.56 -19.96
N GLN A 323 -16.32 9.84 -20.86
CA GLN A 323 -16.40 8.37 -20.84
C GLN A 323 -16.34 7.83 -22.27
N LEU A 324 -15.88 6.59 -22.43
CA LEU A 324 -15.91 5.92 -23.73
C LEU A 324 -17.36 5.72 -24.20
N ASP A 325 -17.62 5.96 -25.48
CA ASP A 325 -18.90 5.64 -26.11
C ASP A 325 -18.97 4.13 -26.36
N VAL A 326 -19.61 3.42 -25.43
CA VAL A 326 -19.71 1.96 -25.46
C VAL A 326 -20.56 1.43 -26.62
N MET A 327 -21.35 2.26 -27.29
CA MET A 327 -22.14 1.86 -28.46
C MET A 327 -21.43 2.14 -29.78
N ASN A 328 -20.30 2.86 -29.77
CA ASN A 328 -19.50 3.06 -30.96
C ASN A 328 -18.59 1.83 -31.20
N PRO A 329 -18.74 1.10 -32.33
CA PRO A 329 -17.93 -0.10 -32.58
C PRO A 329 -16.43 0.20 -32.71
N LYS A 330 -16.05 1.42 -33.10
CA LYS A 330 -14.63 1.83 -33.14
C LYS A 330 -13.99 1.90 -31.76
N THR A 331 -14.78 2.11 -30.70
CA THR A 331 -14.29 2.13 -29.32
C THR A 331 -13.52 0.86 -29.02
N TYR A 332 -14.10 -0.30 -29.33
CA TYR A 332 -13.50 -1.61 -29.07
C TYR A 332 -12.25 -1.88 -29.93
N GLN A 333 -12.21 -1.36 -31.16
CA GLN A 333 -11.00 -1.44 -32.00
C GLN A 333 -9.85 -0.64 -31.39
N VAL A 334 -10.12 0.61 -30.98
CA VAL A 334 -9.10 1.50 -30.42
C VAL A 334 -8.63 1.00 -29.05
N VAL A 335 -9.58 0.62 -28.17
CA VAL A 335 -9.29 0.00 -26.87
C VAL A 335 -8.46 -1.27 -27.04
N GLY A 336 -8.80 -2.15 -27.98
CA GLY A 336 -8.04 -3.38 -28.25
C GLY A 336 -6.59 -3.10 -28.65
N ASN A 337 -6.36 -2.10 -29.51
CA ASN A 337 -5.01 -1.72 -29.93
C ASN A 337 -4.19 -1.10 -28.79
N VAL A 338 -4.78 -0.17 -28.04
CA VAL A 338 -4.14 0.47 -26.87
C VAL A 338 -3.80 -0.59 -25.81
N TYR A 339 -4.78 -1.41 -25.45
CA TYR A 339 -4.59 -2.50 -24.50
C TYR A 339 -3.50 -3.45 -24.97
N SER A 340 -3.52 -3.89 -26.23
CA SER A 340 -2.52 -4.86 -26.72
C SER A 340 -1.10 -4.31 -26.67
N GLU A 341 -0.90 -3.05 -27.03
CA GLU A 341 0.42 -2.44 -26.97
C GLU A 341 0.93 -2.32 -25.51
N LEU A 342 0.09 -1.83 -24.60
CA LEU A 342 0.46 -1.69 -23.19
C LEU A 342 0.69 -3.06 -22.53
N SER A 343 -0.20 -4.02 -22.77
CA SER A 343 -0.11 -5.38 -22.21
C SER A 343 1.22 -6.06 -22.57
N LYS A 344 1.78 -5.76 -23.76
CA LYS A 344 3.11 -6.22 -24.20
C LYS A 344 4.28 -5.48 -23.55
N LYS A 345 4.10 -4.22 -23.12
CA LYS A 345 5.13 -3.44 -22.39
C LYS A 345 5.25 -3.86 -20.93
N PHE A 346 4.17 -4.31 -20.30
CA PHE A 346 4.16 -4.73 -18.90
C PHE A 346 4.32 -6.25 -18.75
N SER A 347 5.23 -6.67 -17.87
CA SER A 347 5.57 -8.08 -17.71
C SER A 347 4.55 -8.87 -16.90
N ASP A 348 3.73 -8.21 -16.09
CA ASP A 348 2.83 -8.84 -15.13
C ASP A 348 1.60 -9.50 -15.78
N ASP A 349 1.13 -10.59 -15.18
CA ASP A 349 -0.08 -11.29 -15.64
C ASP A 349 -1.36 -10.58 -15.18
N PHE A 350 -1.29 -9.64 -14.24
CA PHE A 350 -2.41 -8.80 -13.85
C PHE A 350 -2.42 -7.51 -14.67
N PHE A 351 -3.62 -7.07 -15.06
CA PHE A 351 -3.84 -5.78 -15.71
C PHE A 351 -5.12 -5.18 -15.12
N HIS A 352 -5.06 -3.94 -14.64
CA HIS A 352 -6.23 -3.25 -14.13
C HIS A 352 -6.91 -2.50 -15.29
N VAL A 353 -8.21 -2.72 -15.48
CA VAL A 353 -8.97 -2.08 -16.58
C VAL A 353 -10.00 -1.08 -16.06
N GLY A 354 -9.94 -0.77 -14.77
CA GLY A 354 -10.74 0.27 -14.13
C GLY A 354 -12.18 -0.14 -13.92
N GLY A 355 -13.10 0.70 -14.37
CA GLY A 355 -14.53 0.43 -14.36
C GLY A 355 -15.26 1.02 -13.15
N ASP A 356 -14.72 2.07 -12.56
CA ASP A 356 -15.39 2.85 -11.51
C ASP A 356 -16.26 3.98 -12.08
N GLU A 357 -17.15 4.48 -11.21
CA GLU A 357 -17.86 5.76 -11.37
C GLU A 357 -18.50 6.03 -12.74
N LEU A 358 -19.19 5.04 -13.33
CA LEU A 358 -19.95 5.27 -14.56
C LEU A 358 -21.11 6.26 -14.35
N GLN A 359 -21.02 7.41 -15.01
CA GLN A 359 -22.01 8.48 -14.92
C GLN A 359 -23.04 8.38 -16.03
N ILE A 360 -24.27 8.10 -15.62
CA ILE A 360 -25.39 7.94 -16.55
C ILE A 360 -25.70 9.23 -17.34
N GLY A 361 -25.47 10.40 -16.74
CA GLY A 361 -25.66 11.70 -17.41
C GLY A 361 -24.69 11.93 -18.57
N CYS A 362 -23.47 11.39 -18.49
CA CYS A 362 -22.47 11.48 -19.55
C CYS A 362 -22.92 10.77 -20.84
N PHE A 363 -23.55 9.61 -20.70
CA PHE A 363 -23.99 8.80 -21.83
C PHE A 363 -25.10 9.45 -22.66
N ASN A 364 -25.85 10.40 -22.09
CA ASN A 364 -26.91 11.12 -22.81
C ASN A 364 -26.36 12.01 -23.95
N PHE A 365 -25.06 12.33 -23.93
CA PHE A 365 -24.40 13.08 -25.00
C PHE A 365 -24.12 12.22 -26.25
N SER A 366 -24.10 10.89 -26.12
CA SER A 366 -23.98 9.99 -27.26
C SER A 366 -25.32 9.82 -27.97
N LYS A 367 -25.35 10.04 -29.29
CA LYS A 367 -26.52 9.69 -30.10
C LYS A 367 -26.71 8.17 -30.15
N GLY A 368 -25.63 7.40 -30.28
CA GLY A 368 -25.70 5.94 -30.38
C GLY A 368 -26.32 5.30 -29.14
N ILE A 369 -25.95 5.77 -27.96
CA ILE A 369 -26.53 5.29 -26.69
C ILE A 369 -28.01 5.69 -26.58
N ARG A 370 -28.36 6.95 -26.93
CA ARG A 370 -29.77 7.38 -26.92
C ARG A 370 -30.64 6.58 -27.89
N ASP A 371 -30.16 6.33 -29.11
CA ASP A 371 -30.85 5.51 -30.09
C ASP A 371 -31.01 4.06 -29.59
N TRP A 372 -29.99 3.53 -28.90
CA TRP A 372 -30.02 2.19 -28.31
C TRP A 372 -31.07 2.06 -27.21
N PHE A 373 -31.21 3.05 -26.33
CA PHE A 373 -32.32 3.08 -25.36
C PHE A 373 -33.69 3.30 -26.03
N ALA A 374 -33.77 4.15 -27.05
CA ALA A 374 -35.02 4.40 -27.77
C ALA A 374 -35.53 3.17 -28.55
N ALA A 375 -34.62 2.29 -28.99
CA ALA A 375 -34.97 1.06 -29.70
C ALA A 375 -35.62 0.00 -28.80
N ASP A 376 -35.38 0.04 -27.49
CA ASP A 376 -35.95 -0.89 -26.52
C ASP A 376 -36.08 -0.22 -25.14
N PRO A 377 -37.29 0.17 -24.73
CA PRO A 377 -37.52 0.92 -23.49
C PRO A 377 -37.34 0.08 -22.22
N GLN A 378 -37.09 -1.23 -22.32
CA GLN A 378 -36.77 -2.07 -21.17
C GLN A 378 -35.29 -1.98 -20.77
N ARG A 379 -34.43 -1.44 -21.64
CA ARG A 379 -33.01 -1.30 -21.39
C ARG A 379 -32.74 -0.27 -20.29
N THR A 380 -31.76 -0.60 -19.46
CA THR A 380 -31.28 0.20 -18.34
C THR A 380 -29.77 0.45 -18.47
N TYR A 381 -29.21 1.30 -17.60
CA TYR A 381 -27.77 1.51 -17.55
C TYR A 381 -27.00 0.26 -17.08
N PHE A 382 -27.66 -0.65 -16.34
CA PHE A 382 -27.11 -1.97 -16.02
C PHE A 382 -26.89 -2.80 -17.29
N ASP A 383 -27.83 -2.76 -18.23
CA ASP A 383 -27.71 -3.42 -19.54
C ASP A 383 -26.62 -2.77 -20.40
N LEU A 384 -26.47 -1.45 -20.32
CA LEU A 384 -25.42 -0.72 -21.05
C LEU A 384 -24.02 -1.08 -20.52
N ASN A 385 -23.84 -1.20 -19.20
CA ASN A 385 -22.57 -1.66 -18.65
C ASN A 385 -22.34 -3.15 -18.94
N GLN A 386 -23.38 -3.98 -18.92
CA GLN A 386 -23.27 -5.37 -19.37
C GLN A 386 -22.81 -5.44 -20.83
N TYR A 387 -23.33 -4.57 -21.71
CA TYR A 387 -22.89 -4.49 -23.10
C TYR A 387 -21.39 -4.19 -23.19
N TRP A 388 -20.89 -3.22 -22.42
CA TRP A 388 -19.44 -2.96 -22.33
C TRP A 388 -18.67 -4.21 -21.91
N ILE A 389 -19.08 -4.87 -20.82
CA ILE A 389 -18.40 -6.07 -20.30
C ILE A 389 -18.38 -7.19 -21.35
N ASP A 390 -19.50 -7.46 -22.00
CA ASP A 390 -19.61 -8.53 -23.00
C ASP A 390 -18.69 -8.33 -24.22
N HIS A 391 -18.37 -7.08 -24.55
CA HIS A 391 -17.53 -6.74 -25.70
C HIS A 391 -16.06 -6.48 -25.32
N ALA A 392 -15.80 -5.85 -24.18
CA ALA A 392 -14.45 -5.49 -23.74
C ALA A 392 -13.72 -6.66 -23.04
N TYR A 393 -14.42 -7.43 -22.19
CA TYR A 393 -13.79 -8.53 -21.44
C TYR A 393 -13.12 -9.58 -22.34
N PRO A 394 -13.75 -10.07 -23.45
CA PRO A 394 -13.08 -11.00 -24.35
C PRO A 394 -11.83 -10.42 -25.01
N LEU A 395 -11.82 -9.10 -25.31
CA LEU A 395 -10.66 -8.42 -25.89
C LEU A 395 -9.49 -8.42 -24.91
N PHE A 396 -9.76 -8.15 -23.63
CA PHE A 396 -8.74 -8.11 -22.59
C PHE A 396 -8.20 -9.50 -22.23
N MET A 397 -9.05 -10.53 -22.25
CA MET A 397 -8.66 -11.90 -21.92
C MET A 397 -8.01 -12.65 -23.08
N SER A 398 -8.14 -12.16 -24.32
CA SER A 398 -7.52 -12.77 -25.49
C SER A 398 -6.00 -12.82 -25.36
N GLU A 399 -5.40 -13.99 -25.61
CA GLU A 399 -3.93 -14.17 -25.62
C GLU A 399 -3.28 -13.35 -26.74
N GLU A 400 -3.96 -13.17 -27.87
CA GLU A 400 -3.47 -12.34 -29.00
C GLU A 400 -3.28 -10.88 -28.58
N ASN A 401 -4.27 -10.33 -27.89
CA ASN A 401 -4.24 -8.95 -27.42
C ASN A 401 -3.32 -8.82 -26.21
N SER A 402 -3.51 -9.65 -25.18
CA SER A 402 -2.79 -9.54 -23.91
C SER A 402 -1.34 -9.99 -23.97
N GLY A 403 -1.00 -10.88 -24.91
CA GLY A 403 0.28 -11.59 -24.93
C GLY A 403 0.50 -12.52 -23.73
N LYS A 404 -0.56 -12.84 -22.97
CA LYS A 404 -0.48 -13.67 -21.76
C LYS A 404 -1.54 -14.77 -21.77
N LYS A 405 -1.08 -16.00 -21.58
CA LYS A 405 -1.96 -17.16 -21.39
C LYS A 405 -2.74 -17.11 -20.06
N ASP A 406 -2.09 -16.63 -19.01
CA ASP A 406 -2.61 -16.62 -17.64
C ASP A 406 -3.08 -15.20 -17.22
N ARG A 407 -3.54 -14.39 -18.17
CA ARG A 407 -4.02 -13.02 -17.91
C ARG A 407 -5.11 -13.04 -16.84
N ARG A 408 -4.98 -12.17 -15.85
CA ARG A 408 -6.06 -11.82 -14.93
C ARG A 408 -6.33 -10.32 -14.97
N LEU A 409 -7.60 -9.96 -14.81
CA LEU A 409 -8.03 -8.57 -14.78
C LEU A 409 -8.37 -8.17 -13.35
N ILE A 410 -8.06 -6.92 -13.05
CA ILE A 410 -8.58 -6.22 -11.87
C ILE A 410 -9.56 -5.16 -12.38
N MET A 411 -10.69 -5.04 -11.72
CA MET A 411 -11.66 -3.97 -11.93
C MET A 411 -12.06 -3.40 -10.57
N TRP A 412 -12.44 -2.13 -10.55
CA TRP A 412 -13.08 -1.54 -9.37
C TRP A 412 -14.43 -2.21 -9.09
N GLU A 413 -14.84 -2.23 -7.82
CA GLU A 413 -16.04 -2.96 -7.41
C GLU A 413 -17.35 -2.44 -8.02
N ASP A 414 -17.37 -1.21 -8.53
CA ASP A 414 -18.52 -0.55 -9.15
C ASP A 414 -19.13 -1.37 -10.28
N VAL A 415 -18.31 -2.08 -11.06
CA VAL A 415 -18.79 -2.98 -12.14
C VAL A 415 -19.76 -4.04 -11.59
N VAL A 416 -19.68 -4.39 -10.31
CA VAL A 416 -20.56 -5.38 -9.65
C VAL A 416 -21.52 -4.74 -8.65
N LEU A 417 -21.12 -3.63 -8.00
CA LEU A 417 -21.82 -3.10 -6.83
C LEU A 417 -22.40 -1.69 -7.01
N SER A 418 -22.09 -0.99 -8.11
CA SER A 418 -22.64 0.34 -8.36
C SER A 418 -24.18 0.31 -8.32
N PRO A 419 -24.83 1.19 -7.54
CA PRO A 419 -26.28 1.23 -7.47
C PRO A 419 -26.91 1.71 -8.79
N ASP A 420 -26.15 2.42 -9.63
CA ASP A 420 -26.68 3.12 -10.79
C ASP A 420 -26.38 2.42 -12.12
N ALA A 421 -25.28 1.66 -12.19
CA ALA A 421 -24.81 1.10 -13.46
C ALA A 421 -23.94 -0.17 -13.33
N HIS A 422 -24.11 -1.03 -12.32
CA HIS A 422 -23.40 -2.33 -12.29
C HIS A 422 -23.79 -3.23 -13.48
N ALA A 423 -22.88 -4.10 -13.92
CA ALA A 423 -23.18 -5.14 -14.90
C ALA A 423 -23.87 -6.33 -14.22
N HIS A 424 -24.79 -6.99 -14.94
CA HIS A 424 -25.55 -8.14 -14.43
C HIS A 424 -24.68 -9.36 -14.15
N ASN A 425 -23.67 -9.59 -14.99
CA ASN A 425 -22.81 -10.74 -14.95
C ASN A 425 -21.37 -10.35 -15.27
N VAL A 426 -20.51 -10.47 -14.27
CA VAL A 426 -19.06 -10.31 -14.39
C VAL A 426 -18.39 -11.65 -14.06
N SER A 427 -17.41 -12.03 -14.88
CA SER A 427 -16.66 -13.27 -14.69
C SER A 427 -16.00 -13.31 -13.30
N LYS A 428 -16.17 -14.41 -12.56
CA LYS A 428 -15.55 -14.61 -11.24
C LYS A 428 -14.02 -14.69 -11.27
N SER A 429 -13.44 -14.78 -12.47
CA SER A 429 -12.00 -14.67 -12.67
C SER A 429 -11.48 -13.23 -12.61
N VAL A 430 -12.35 -12.21 -12.65
CA VAL A 430 -11.96 -10.82 -12.42
C VAL A 430 -11.77 -10.60 -10.92
N ILE A 431 -10.68 -9.94 -10.55
CA ILE A 431 -10.40 -9.53 -9.18
C ILE A 431 -11.09 -8.19 -8.94
N MET A 432 -11.82 -8.08 -7.84
CA MET A 432 -12.54 -6.85 -7.47
C MET A 432 -11.68 -6.02 -6.51
N GLN A 433 -11.39 -4.77 -6.88
CA GLN A 433 -10.76 -3.82 -5.96
C GLN A 433 -11.86 -3.03 -5.24
N SER A 434 -12.02 -3.30 -3.94
CA SER A 434 -13.13 -2.79 -3.12
C SER A 434 -12.72 -1.52 -2.39
N TRP A 435 -13.48 -0.43 -2.57
CA TRP A 435 -13.14 0.88 -2.03
C TRP A 435 -14.26 1.56 -1.25
N ASN A 436 -15.53 1.21 -1.46
CA ASN A 436 -16.66 1.78 -0.71
C ASN A 436 -17.12 0.86 0.43
N ASN A 437 -17.76 1.48 1.44
CA ASN A 437 -18.49 0.82 2.53
C ASN A 437 -17.72 -0.25 3.33
N GLY A 438 -16.39 -0.29 3.22
CA GLY A 438 -15.51 -1.15 3.99
C GLY A 438 -15.89 -2.63 3.94
N VAL A 439 -15.95 -3.26 5.12
CA VAL A 439 -16.24 -4.70 5.25
C VAL A 439 -17.58 -5.08 4.63
N ALA A 440 -18.55 -4.17 4.53
CA ALA A 440 -19.85 -4.48 3.96
C ALA A 440 -19.78 -4.84 2.47
N ASN A 441 -18.99 -4.12 1.66
CA ASN A 441 -18.82 -4.46 0.25
C ASN A 441 -17.87 -5.64 0.07
N ILE A 442 -16.80 -5.71 0.88
CA ILE A 442 -15.92 -6.89 0.93
C ILE A 442 -16.72 -8.18 1.18
N ASP A 443 -17.64 -8.16 2.15
CA ASP A 443 -18.53 -9.28 2.45
C ASP A 443 -19.39 -9.67 1.25
N LYS A 444 -20.02 -8.70 0.57
CA LYS A 444 -20.83 -8.95 -0.63
C LYS A 444 -20.02 -9.59 -1.75
N LEU A 445 -18.84 -9.05 -2.06
CA LEU A 445 -17.99 -9.52 -3.16
C LEU A 445 -17.46 -10.93 -2.88
N THR A 446 -16.96 -11.17 -1.67
CA THR A 446 -16.45 -12.49 -1.27
C THR A 446 -17.56 -13.54 -1.19
N LYS A 447 -18.77 -13.18 -0.72
CA LYS A 447 -19.96 -14.07 -0.80
C LYS A 447 -20.35 -14.40 -2.24
N ALA A 448 -20.17 -13.45 -3.16
CA ALA A 448 -20.41 -13.65 -4.58
C ALA A 448 -19.26 -14.42 -5.29
N GLY A 449 -18.22 -14.85 -4.56
CA GLY A 449 -17.13 -15.69 -5.04
C GLY A 449 -16.03 -14.96 -5.81
N TYR A 450 -15.92 -13.64 -5.67
CA TYR A 450 -14.81 -12.88 -6.27
C TYR A 450 -13.60 -12.86 -5.34
N ASP A 451 -12.40 -12.92 -5.92
CA ASP A 451 -11.19 -12.48 -5.25
C ASP A 451 -11.22 -10.96 -5.05
N VAL A 452 -10.78 -10.48 -3.89
CA VAL A 452 -10.87 -9.08 -3.50
C VAL A 452 -9.49 -8.52 -3.12
N ILE A 453 -9.19 -7.34 -3.68
CA ILE A 453 -8.15 -6.43 -3.19
C ILE A 453 -8.84 -5.38 -2.32
N VAL A 454 -8.42 -5.26 -1.06
CA VAL A 454 -8.99 -4.29 -0.13
C VAL A 454 -8.36 -2.91 -0.36
N SER A 455 -9.18 -1.90 -0.61
CA SER A 455 -8.78 -0.50 -0.79
C SER A 455 -9.74 0.49 -0.12
N SER A 456 -10.53 0.06 0.87
CA SER A 456 -11.58 0.85 1.53
C SER A 456 -11.16 2.28 1.87
N ALA A 457 -11.84 3.26 1.28
CA ALA A 457 -11.50 4.68 1.37
C ALA A 457 -11.52 5.21 2.81
N ASP A 458 -12.42 4.69 3.65
CA ASP A 458 -12.53 5.02 5.08
C ASP A 458 -11.29 4.69 5.92
N PHE A 459 -10.37 3.89 5.37
CA PHE A 459 -9.18 3.40 6.08
C PHE A 459 -7.87 3.74 5.38
N MET A 460 -7.79 3.64 4.04
CA MET A 460 -6.49 3.63 3.35
C MET A 460 -6.37 4.49 2.08
N TYR A 461 -7.35 5.34 1.77
CA TYR A 461 -7.14 6.39 0.76
C TYR A 461 -6.21 7.47 1.33
N LEU A 462 -5.05 7.63 0.70
CA LEU A 462 -3.97 8.47 1.21
C LEU A 462 -4.14 9.95 0.85
N ASP A 463 -4.97 10.27 -0.13
CA ASP A 463 -5.29 11.62 -0.62
C ASP A 463 -6.23 12.41 0.30
N CYS A 464 -7.08 11.72 1.08
CA CYS A 464 -8.14 12.32 1.90
C CYS A 464 -7.64 13.37 2.91
N GLY A 465 -8.53 14.32 3.24
CA GLY A 465 -8.30 15.31 4.30
C GLY A 465 -7.50 16.53 3.87
N ASN A 466 -7.36 16.79 2.56
CA ASN A 466 -6.72 17.98 1.99
C ASN A 466 -7.74 18.97 1.40
N GLY A 467 -8.97 18.96 1.92
CA GLY A 467 -10.08 19.70 1.34
C GLY A 467 -10.44 19.28 -0.09
N GLY A 468 -11.34 20.03 -0.73
CA GLY A 468 -11.70 19.88 -2.14
C GLY A 468 -10.84 20.78 -3.00
N TYR A 469 -10.41 20.30 -4.16
CA TYR A 469 -9.57 21.07 -5.09
C TYR A 469 -10.39 21.91 -6.09
N VAL A 470 -11.70 21.64 -6.20
CA VAL A 470 -12.57 22.31 -7.18
C VAL A 470 -12.64 23.81 -6.89
N THR A 471 -12.41 24.62 -7.93
CA THR A 471 -12.33 26.07 -7.82
C THR A 471 -13.70 26.74 -7.83
N ASN A 472 -13.76 28.02 -7.45
CA ASN A 472 -15.00 28.80 -7.36
C ASN A 472 -16.05 28.11 -6.47
N ASP A 473 -15.59 27.60 -5.32
CA ASP A 473 -16.43 26.87 -4.39
C ASP A 473 -16.94 27.78 -3.27
N PRO A 474 -18.23 28.20 -3.29
CA PRO A 474 -18.79 29.09 -2.28
C PRO A 474 -18.96 28.41 -0.92
N ARG A 475 -18.80 27.08 -0.81
CA ARG A 475 -18.91 26.36 0.47
C ARG A 475 -17.83 26.79 1.46
N TYR A 476 -16.66 27.24 0.96
CA TYR A 476 -15.60 27.82 1.80
C TYR A 476 -15.90 29.26 2.23
N ASN A 477 -16.79 29.97 1.54
CA ASN A 477 -17.28 31.28 1.95
C ASN A 477 -18.38 31.15 3.01
N ALA A 478 -18.09 30.40 4.08
CA ALA A 478 -18.98 30.24 5.21
C ALA A 478 -19.16 31.57 5.99
N PRO A 479 -20.19 31.64 6.87
CA PRO A 479 -20.23 32.67 7.91
C PRO A 479 -18.87 32.72 8.62
N GLN A 480 -18.36 33.93 8.89
CA GLN A 480 -17.05 34.15 9.54
C GLN A 480 -17.03 33.72 11.03
N SER A 481 -17.97 32.86 11.43
CA SER A 481 -18.19 32.34 12.76
C SER A 481 -18.68 30.90 12.67
N ASN A 482 -18.24 30.06 13.60
CA ASN A 482 -18.73 28.69 13.70
C ASN A 482 -20.26 28.69 13.91
N PRO A 483 -21.04 28.04 13.01
CA PRO A 483 -22.50 28.00 13.12
C PRO A 483 -22.98 27.28 14.39
N ASP A 484 -22.14 26.44 15.00
CA ASP A 484 -22.37 25.82 16.30
C ASP A 484 -21.13 26.01 17.22
N ALA A 485 -21.16 27.08 18.01
CA ALA A 485 -20.07 27.43 18.93
C ALA A 485 -19.83 26.39 20.04
N THR A 486 -20.74 25.43 20.25
CA THR A 486 -20.52 24.34 21.22
C THR A 486 -19.55 23.28 20.69
N GLY A 487 -19.35 23.22 19.36
CA GLY A 487 -18.60 22.16 18.70
C GLY A 487 -19.30 20.80 18.70
N ALA A 488 -20.59 20.74 19.09
CA ALA A 488 -21.36 19.51 19.13
C ALA A 488 -21.72 18.99 17.73
N THR A 489 -21.81 19.88 16.73
CA THR A 489 -22.08 19.52 15.35
C THR A 489 -20.92 19.90 14.43
N PHE A 490 -20.54 18.95 13.57
CA PHE A 490 -19.58 19.20 12.50
C PHE A 490 -20.30 19.82 11.30
N SER A 491 -19.69 20.85 10.73
CA SER A 491 -20.11 21.47 9.48
C SER A 491 -18.96 21.47 8.47
N PHE A 492 -19.25 21.80 7.21
CA PHE A 492 -18.26 21.78 6.13
C PHE A 492 -16.92 22.43 6.51
N ASN A 493 -16.93 23.62 7.14
CA ASN A 493 -15.71 24.37 7.51
C ASN A 493 -15.30 24.22 8.98
N TYR A 494 -16.16 23.66 9.85
CA TYR A 494 -15.89 23.56 11.29
C TYR A 494 -16.03 22.11 11.74
N GLY A 495 -14.90 21.41 11.85
CA GLY A 495 -14.79 20.01 12.29
C GLY A 495 -15.21 18.97 11.25
N GLY A 496 -15.83 19.36 10.14
CA GLY A 496 -16.25 18.46 9.06
C GLY A 496 -15.21 18.26 7.96
N PRO A 497 -15.66 17.80 6.77
CA PRO A 497 -14.77 17.28 5.71
C PRO A 497 -13.98 18.35 4.94
N GLY A 498 -14.37 19.62 5.03
CA GLY A 498 -13.69 20.72 4.33
C GLY A 498 -13.62 20.55 2.81
N GLY A 499 -14.55 19.82 2.19
CA GLY A 499 -14.61 19.57 0.75
C GLY A 499 -13.90 18.31 0.25
N SER A 500 -13.15 17.59 1.11
CA SER A 500 -12.63 16.26 0.76
C SER A 500 -13.70 15.21 1.06
N TRP A 501 -14.21 14.54 0.02
CA TRP A 501 -15.35 13.61 0.14
C TRP A 501 -15.06 12.44 1.11
N CYS A 502 -13.81 11.96 1.11
CA CYS A 502 -13.35 10.86 1.95
C CYS A 502 -12.63 11.33 3.22
N ALA A 503 -12.78 12.59 3.63
CA ALA A 503 -12.22 13.08 4.89
C ALA A 503 -12.66 12.22 6.11
N PRO A 504 -11.89 12.18 7.20
CA PRO A 504 -10.65 12.92 7.47
C PRO A 504 -9.42 12.29 6.82
N TYR A 505 -8.26 12.93 6.98
CA TYR A 505 -6.95 12.32 6.71
C TYR A 505 -6.81 10.98 7.43
N LYS A 506 -6.39 9.94 6.70
CA LYS A 506 -6.17 8.61 7.29
C LYS A 506 -4.80 8.58 7.94
N THR A 507 -4.77 8.50 9.27
CA THR A 507 -3.51 8.35 10.03
C THR A 507 -2.95 6.95 9.87
N TRP A 508 -1.68 6.76 10.24
CA TRP A 508 -1.06 5.43 10.25
C TRP A 508 -1.80 4.46 11.18
N GLN A 509 -2.34 4.94 12.30
CA GLN A 509 -3.16 4.15 13.23
C GLN A 509 -4.45 3.70 12.56
N ARG A 510 -5.16 4.61 11.88
CA ARG A 510 -6.41 4.29 11.16
C ARG A 510 -6.19 3.19 10.12
N ILE A 511 -5.07 3.25 9.39
CA ILE A 511 -4.70 2.23 8.42
C ILE A 511 -4.39 0.91 9.11
N TYR A 512 -3.53 0.92 10.14
CA TYR A 512 -3.10 -0.31 10.83
C TYR A 512 -4.23 -1.01 11.57
N ASP A 513 -5.18 -0.27 12.14
CA ASP A 513 -6.28 -0.80 12.95
C ASP A 513 -7.37 -1.50 12.13
N TYR A 514 -7.27 -1.48 10.79
CA TYR A 514 -8.30 -2.01 9.93
C TYR A 514 -8.32 -3.54 9.92
N ASP A 515 -9.27 -4.13 10.64
CA ASP A 515 -9.61 -5.54 10.53
C ASP A 515 -10.58 -5.74 9.35
N PHE A 516 -10.03 -5.81 8.14
CA PHE A 516 -10.82 -5.96 6.92
C PHE A 516 -11.39 -7.37 6.73
N THR A 517 -11.06 -8.32 7.61
CA THR A 517 -11.64 -9.66 7.67
C THR A 517 -12.69 -9.82 8.76
N ALA A 518 -12.98 -8.76 9.52
CA ALA A 518 -13.94 -8.80 10.60
C ALA A 518 -15.30 -9.31 10.10
N ASN A 519 -15.90 -10.26 10.82
CA ASN A 519 -17.19 -10.87 10.51
C ASN A 519 -17.29 -11.63 9.17
N LEU A 520 -16.18 -11.81 8.44
CA LEU A 520 -16.14 -12.72 7.29
C LEU A 520 -16.05 -14.17 7.76
N THR A 521 -16.67 -15.09 7.02
CA THR A 521 -16.41 -16.52 7.20
C THR A 521 -14.98 -16.87 6.75
N SER A 522 -14.45 -18.00 7.20
CA SER A 522 -13.13 -18.47 6.77
C SER A 522 -13.01 -18.70 5.27
N ASP A 523 -14.11 -19.04 4.58
CA ASP A 523 -14.11 -19.20 3.12
C ASP A 523 -14.14 -17.85 2.40
N GLN A 524 -14.90 -16.87 2.91
CA GLN A 524 -14.83 -15.49 2.40
C GLN A 524 -13.45 -14.88 2.61
N ALA A 525 -12.82 -15.09 3.77
CA ALA A 525 -11.50 -14.54 4.07
C ALA A 525 -10.41 -15.05 3.09
N LYS A 526 -10.55 -16.27 2.55
CA LYS A 526 -9.63 -16.82 1.53
C LYS A 526 -9.70 -16.09 0.19
N HIS A 527 -10.81 -15.43 -0.11
CA HIS A 527 -10.94 -14.59 -1.30
C HIS A 527 -10.21 -13.26 -1.18
N ILE A 528 -9.81 -12.85 0.03
CA ILE A 528 -8.98 -11.65 0.20
C ILE A 528 -7.55 -11.97 -0.23
N ILE A 529 -7.12 -11.45 -1.37
CA ILE A 529 -5.76 -11.67 -1.87
C ILE A 529 -4.75 -10.65 -1.33
N GLY A 530 -5.24 -9.61 -0.66
CA GLY A 530 -4.47 -8.58 0.02
C GLY A 530 -5.09 -7.20 -0.07
N ALA A 531 -4.26 -6.15 -0.07
CA ALA A 531 -4.72 -4.77 -0.04
C ALA A 531 -3.83 -3.82 -0.84
N ALA A 532 -4.41 -2.71 -1.27
CA ALA A 532 -3.70 -1.57 -1.82
C ALA A 532 -4.17 -0.26 -1.19
N ALA A 533 -3.22 0.61 -0.80
CA ALA A 533 -3.51 1.98 -0.39
C ALA A 533 -3.42 2.93 -1.59
N PRO A 534 -4.54 3.47 -2.10
CA PRO A 534 -4.48 4.38 -3.22
C PRO A 534 -4.01 5.77 -2.81
N LEU A 535 -3.24 6.41 -3.69
CA LEU A 535 -2.93 7.83 -3.62
C LEU A 535 -3.39 8.48 -4.93
N TRP A 536 -4.64 8.94 -4.93
CA TRP A 536 -5.18 9.79 -5.98
C TRP A 536 -4.44 11.14 -6.02
N SER A 537 -4.28 11.69 -7.22
CA SER A 537 -3.31 12.75 -7.47
C SER A 537 -3.89 14.11 -7.83
N GLU A 538 -5.16 14.39 -7.53
CA GLU A 538 -5.78 15.71 -7.75
C GLU A 538 -4.98 16.84 -7.07
N GLN A 539 -4.33 16.53 -5.94
CA GLN A 539 -3.47 17.44 -5.18
C GLN A 539 -2.11 16.80 -4.85
N VAL A 540 -1.55 16.01 -5.77
CA VAL A 540 -0.28 15.28 -5.57
C VAL A 540 0.57 15.32 -6.81
N ASP A 541 1.79 15.84 -6.70
CA ASP A 541 2.83 15.76 -7.70
C ASP A 541 4.16 15.27 -7.06
N ASP A 542 5.27 15.43 -7.79
CA ASP A 542 6.62 15.14 -7.30
C ASP A 542 6.96 15.79 -5.95
N ALA A 543 6.40 16.96 -5.63
CA ALA A 543 6.74 17.70 -4.43
C ALA A 543 6.21 17.02 -3.16
N VAL A 544 5.07 16.34 -3.26
CA VAL A 544 4.33 15.86 -2.07
C VAL A 544 4.02 14.36 -2.06
N ILE A 545 4.23 13.65 -3.18
CA ILE A 545 3.95 12.20 -3.28
C ILE A 545 4.58 11.41 -2.14
N SER A 546 5.88 11.61 -1.89
CA SER A 546 6.60 10.88 -0.85
C SER A 546 6.04 11.15 0.56
N SER A 547 5.71 12.40 0.87
CA SER A 547 5.21 12.78 2.19
C SER A 547 3.75 12.35 2.42
N LYS A 548 2.95 12.27 1.36
CA LYS A 548 1.59 11.73 1.45
C LYS A 548 1.63 10.21 1.56
N MET A 549 2.54 9.53 0.85
CA MET A 549 2.62 8.07 0.89
C MET A 549 3.25 7.54 2.18
N TRP A 550 4.39 8.12 2.59
CA TRP A 550 5.22 7.59 3.66
C TRP A 550 5.18 8.46 4.92
N PRO A 551 5.15 7.86 6.12
CA PRO A 551 5.27 6.42 6.41
C PRO A 551 3.92 5.67 6.48
N ARG A 552 2.80 6.28 6.07
CA ARG A 552 1.46 5.67 6.19
C ARG A 552 1.34 4.33 5.47
N ALA A 553 1.88 4.22 4.27
CA ALA A 553 1.92 2.96 3.52
C ALA A 553 2.71 1.85 4.26
N ALA A 554 3.67 2.20 5.13
CA ALA A 554 4.39 1.23 5.95
C ALA A 554 3.51 0.60 7.05
N ALA A 555 2.48 1.32 7.53
CA ALA A 555 1.48 0.74 8.43
C ALA A 555 0.66 -0.34 7.71
N LEU A 556 0.21 -0.05 6.48
CA LEU A 556 -0.46 -1.06 5.65
C LEU A 556 0.48 -2.24 5.40
N ALA A 557 1.75 -1.97 5.08
CA ALA A 557 2.74 -3.00 4.79
C ALA A 557 2.85 -4.04 5.91
N GLU A 558 2.92 -3.61 7.18
CA GLU A 558 2.92 -4.56 8.30
C GLU A 558 1.57 -5.26 8.48
N LEU A 559 0.44 -4.54 8.31
CA LEU A 559 -0.89 -5.14 8.38
C LEU A 559 -1.05 -6.31 7.40
N VAL A 560 -0.61 -6.17 6.14
CA VAL A 560 -0.71 -7.25 5.13
C VAL A 560 0.47 -8.22 5.13
N TRP A 561 1.55 -7.91 5.86
CA TRP A 561 2.69 -8.81 6.04
C TRP A 561 2.48 -9.74 7.24
N SER A 562 2.37 -9.19 8.46
CA SER A 562 2.28 -9.98 9.70
C SER A 562 1.08 -9.63 10.58
N GLY A 563 0.18 -8.78 10.10
CA GLY A 563 -1.06 -8.44 10.80
C GLY A 563 -0.88 -7.41 11.92
N ASN A 564 -2.00 -7.04 12.51
CA ASN A 564 -2.09 -6.02 13.56
C ASN A 564 -2.45 -6.59 14.94
N LYS A 565 -2.45 -7.92 15.11
CA LYS A 565 -2.76 -8.59 16.38
C LYS A 565 -1.53 -9.30 16.93
N ASP A 566 -1.38 -9.29 18.25
CA ASP A 566 -0.42 -10.13 18.93
C ASP A 566 -0.90 -11.59 18.89
N PRO A 567 -0.07 -12.54 18.42
CA PRO A 567 -0.51 -13.93 18.25
C PRO A 567 -0.77 -14.68 19.56
N LYS A 568 -0.23 -14.21 20.70
CA LYS A 568 -0.43 -14.83 22.01
C LYS A 568 -1.70 -14.33 22.69
N THR A 569 -1.99 -13.03 22.57
CA THR A 569 -3.12 -12.39 23.27
C THR A 569 -4.34 -12.17 22.37
N GLY A 570 -4.16 -12.15 21.05
CA GLY A 570 -5.20 -11.79 20.07
C GLY A 570 -5.56 -10.30 20.05
N LEU A 571 -4.99 -9.49 20.95
CA LEU A 571 -5.24 -8.05 21.02
C LEU A 571 -4.52 -7.32 19.89
N LYS A 572 -5.09 -6.20 19.45
CA LYS A 572 -4.39 -5.29 18.55
C LYS A 572 -3.09 -4.78 19.18
N ARG A 573 -2.02 -4.76 18.39
CA ARG A 573 -0.67 -4.35 18.80
C ARG A 573 -0.28 -2.97 18.25
N THR A 574 -1.25 -2.11 18.01
CA THR A 574 -1.06 -0.75 17.46
C THR A 574 -0.12 0.10 18.30
N THR A 575 -0.22 0.00 19.63
CA THR A 575 0.72 0.67 20.54
C THR A 575 2.16 0.22 20.34
N TYR A 576 2.40 -1.07 20.09
CA TYR A 576 3.73 -1.61 19.80
C TYR A 576 4.25 -1.27 18.39
N LEU A 577 3.35 -0.89 17.46
CA LEU A 577 3.76 -0.35 16.17
C LEU A 577 4.33 1.08 16.32
N THR A 578 3.93 1.86 17.33
CA THR A 578 4.33 3.26 17.51
C THR A 578 5.84 3.46 17.37
N GLN A 579 6.67 2.86 18.23
CA GLN A 579 8.13 3.08 18.14
C GLN A 579 8.74 2.48 16.88
N ARG A 580 8.17 1.38 16.37
CA ARG A 580 8.62 0.72 15.14
C ARG A 580 8.41 1.61 13.92
N ILE A 581 7.21 2.14 13.71
CA ILE A 581 6.89 3.01 12.56
C ILE A 581 7.59 4.37 12.68
N LEU A 582 7.75 4.90 13.89
CA LEU A 582 8.52 6.13 14.13
C LEU A 582 10.00 5.95 13.78
N ASN A 583 10.61 4.83 14.18
CA ASN A 583 11.98 4.49 13.80
C ASN A 583 12.11 4.25 12.29
N PHE A 584 11.16 3.52 11.71
CA PHE A 584 11.14 3.22 10.29
C PHE A 584 10.96 4.48 9.43
N ARG A 585 10.18 5.47 9.87
CA ARG A 585 10.08 6.77 9.21
C ARG A 585 11.44 7.45 9.09
N GLU A 586 12.21 7.48 10.17
CA GLU A 586 13.57 8.05 10.13
C GLU A 586 14.51 7.21 9.24
N TYR A 587 14.31 5.89 9.20
CA TYR A 587 15.03 5.00 8.30
C TYR A 587 14.73 5.28 6.82
N LEU A 588 13.47 5.52 6.47
CA LEU A 588 13.07 5.94 5.12
C LEU A 588 13.75 7.25 4.71
N VAL A 589 13.74 8.26 5.59
CA VAL A 589 14.43 9.54 5.36
C VAL A 589 15.94 9.34 5.16
N ALA A 590 16.57 8.48 5.97
CA ALA A 590 17.99 8.15 5.81
C ALA A 590 18.29 7.44 4.47
N ASN A 591 17.33 6.69 3.93
CA ASN A 591 17.41 6.08 2.61
C ASN A 591 17.00 7.01 1.45
N GLY A 592 16.77 8.31 1.72
CA GLY A 592 16.48 9.31 0.70
C GLY A 592 14.99 9.43 0.34
N ILE A 593 14.09 8.79 1.08
CA ILE A 593 12.65 8.85 0.85
C ILE A 593 12.05 9.99 1.68
N GLY A 594 11.32 10.89 1.03
CA GLY A 594 10.74 12.09 1.65
C GLY A 594 9.55 11.84 2.58
N ALA A 595 9.68 10.95 3.57
CA ALA A 595 8.60 10.56 4.47
C ALA A 595 8.18 11.69 5.45
N ALA A 596 6.87 11.91 5.60
CA ALA A 596 6.33 12.92 6.50
C ALA A 596 6.66 12.61 7.97
N PRO A 597 6.87 13.63 8.83
CA PRO A 597 6.93 13.43 10.27
C PRO A 597 5.55 12.99 10.80
N LEU A 598 5.54 12.11 11.80
CA LEU A 598 4.29 11.63 12.44
C LEU A 598 3.98 12.35 13.77
N VAL A 599 5.02 12.70 14.53
CA VAL A 599 4.91 13.24 15.89
C VAL A 599 6.11 14.18 16.17
N PRO A 600 6.04 15.02 17.22
CA PRO A 600 7.22 15.72 17.72
C PRO A 600 8.36 14.74 18.05
N LYS A 601 9.61 15.12 17.74
CA LYS A 601 10.78 14.26 17.98
C LYS A 601 10.96 13.86 19.46
N TYR A 602 10.37 14.62 20.38
CA TYR A 602 10.26 14.26 21.80
C TYR A 602 9.65 12.87 21.99
N CYS A 603 8.57 12.53 21.27
CA CYS A 603 7.86 11.26 21.41
C CYS A 603 8.71 10.06 20.99
N LEU A 604 9.61 10.24 20.01
CA LEU A 604 10.56 9.20 19.59
C LEU A 604 11.54 8.86 20.73
N GLN A 605 12.01 9.90 21.42
CA GLN A 605 13.02 9.82 22.49
C GLN A 605 12.44 9.43 23.85
N HIS A 606 11.13 9.62 24.04
CA HIS A 606 10.40 9.32 25.27
C HIS A 606 9.23 8.39 24.91
N PRO A 607 9.49 7.08 24.74
CA PRO A 607 8.49 6.11 24.32
C PRO A 607 7.25 6.20 25.21
N HIS A 608 6.07 6.16 24.59
CA HIS A 608 4.75 6.24 25.24
C HIS A 608 4.41 7.56 25.97
N ALA A 609 5.33 8.53 26.03
CA ALA A 609 5.04 9.82 26.67
C ALA A 609 4.00 10.67 25.90
N CYS A 610 3.72 10.30 24.65
CA CYS A 610 2.74 10.94 23.79
C CYS A 610 1.50 10.07 23.54
N ASP A 611 1.36 8.95 24.24
CA ASP A 611 0.18 8.10 24.13
C ASP A 611 -1.03 8.83 24.74
N PHE A 612 -2.19 8.70 24.09
CA PHE A 612 -3.42 9.29 24.62
C PHE A 612 -3.94 8.55 25.86
N TYR A 613 -3.78 7.22 25.90
CA TYR A 613 -4.14 6.39 27.03
C TYR A 613 -2.90 5.82 27.71
N TYR A 614 -2.81 5.98 29.04
CA TYR A 614 -1.80 5.29 29.84
C TYR A 614 -1.97 3.76 29.78
N ASN A 615 -3.22 3.28 29.65
CA ASN A 615 -3.48 1.86 29.47
C ASN A 615 -2.99 1.37 28.11
N GLN A 616 -1.91 0.58 28.11
CA GLN A 616 -1.27 0.05 26.90
C GLN A 616 -2.13 -0.99 26.14
N THR A 617 -3.24 -1.45 26.73
CA THR A 617 -4.23 -2.34 26.08
C THR A 617 -5.53 -1.61 25.72
N ALA A 618 -5.51 -0.28 25.62
CA ALA A 618 -6.69 0.51 25.28
C ALA A 618 -7.23 0.22 23.86
N VAL A 619 -6.36 -0.22 22.93
CA VAL A 619 -6.75 -0.61 21.57
C VAL A 619 -7.08 -2.11 21.55
N GLN A 620 -8.27 -2.47 21.07
CA GLN A 620 -8.78 -3.84 21.03
C GLN A 620 -9.03 -4.34 19.60
#